data_AF-A0A815AEH0-F1
#
_entry.id   AF-A0A815AEH0-F1
#
_cell.length_a   1.000
_cell.length_b   1.000
_cell.length_c   1.000
_cell.angle_alpha   90.00
_cell.angle_beta   90.00
_cell.angle_gamma   90.00
#
_symmetry.space_group_name_H-M   'P 1'
#
loop_
_entity.id
_entity.type
_entity.pdbx_description
1 polymer ?
#
loop_
_entity_poly.entity_id
_entity_poly.type
_entity_poly.pdbx_seq_one_letter_code
_entity_poly.pdbx_strand_id
1 'polypeptide(L)'
;MNPSNNDHATGNDELDGIRTQINAKTNESLESTRRMLGLVAESQEVGTNTMIMLDDQGEKLKRIENGLDNIHAGMDDAERNLNNLQKCCGLCVLPWQRTRYAHRPFTNSSTTISGENSSPTIAEPKLRMAGEEGMPSKGYITRITNDDREDEMDDNLQLVGSYLGNLKNMALDMGDTIENQNKQLDRIADKTDVGQIRIDGANKKAQDLIRRA
;
A
#
# COMPACT_ATOMS: atom_id res chain seq x y z
N MET A 1 26.83 -24.67 -74.15
CA MET A 1 26.43 -23.65 -73.16
C MET A 1 25.81 -24.39 -71.97
N ASN A 2 26.43 -24.30 -70.80
CA ASN A 2 26.00 -25.02 -69.60
C ASN A 2 25.05 -24.12 -68.77
N PRO A 3 23.80 -24.54 -68.47
CA PRO A 3 22.84 -23.70 -67.76
C PRO A 3 22.91 -23.79 -66.22
N SER A 4 23.85 -24.57 -65.64
CA SER A 4 23.89 -24.83 -64.19
C SER A 4 24.48 -23.73 -63.28
N ASN A 5 24.73 -22.51 -63.78
CA ASN A 5 25.33 -21.44 -62.97
C ASN A 5 24.32 -20.44 -62.37
N ASN A 6 23.01 -20.58 -62.62
CA ASN A 6 22.03 -19.58 -62.17
C ASN A 6 21.34 -19.93 -60.83
N ASP A 7 21.16 -21.21 -60.50
CA ASP A 7 20.45 -21.63 -59.27
C ASP A 7 21.29 -21.47 -57.99
N HIS A 8 22.63 -21.44 -58.11
CA HIS A 8 23.51 -21.23 -56.96
C HIS A 8 23.58 -19.75 -56.55
N ALA A 9 23.35 -18.81 -57.48
CA ALA A 9 23.34 -17.38 -57.18
C ALA A 9 22.07 -16.98 -56.41
N THR A 10 20.91 -17.51 -56.80
CA THR A 10 19.62 -17.17 -56.18
C THR A 10 19.48 -17.69 -54.74
N GLY A 11 20.01 -18.88 -54.44
CA GLY A 11 19.98 -19.44 -53.08
C GLY A 11 20.88 -18.69 -52.08
N ASN A 12 21.96 -18.07 -52.56
CA ASN A 12 22.83 -17.24 -51.72
C ASN A 12 22.17 -15.88 -51.41
N ASP A 13 21.48 -15.28 -52.39
CA ASP A 13 20.74 -14.03 -52.20
C ASP A 13 19.58 -14.17 -51.19
N GLU A 14 18.85 -15.30 -51.21
CA GLU A 14 17.80 -15.58 -50.23
C GLU A 14 18.35 -15.80 -48.81
N LEU A 15 19.48 -16.52 -48.68
CA LEU A 15 20.17 -16.73 -47.41
C LEU A 15 20.67 -15.40 -46.82
N ASP A 16 21.21 -14.52 -47.65
CA ASP A 16 21.67 -13.21 -47.22
C ASP A 16 20.50 -12.30 -46.84
N GLY A 17 19.39 -12.36 -47.56
CA GLY A 17 18.14 -11.70 -47.19
C GLY A 17 17.59 -12.14 -45.82
N ILE A 18 17.64 -13.45 -45.53
CA ILE A 18 17.24 -14.00 -44.23
C ILE A 18 18.19 -13.51 -43.12
N ARG A 19 19.51 -13.53 -43.34
CA ARG A 19 20.50 -13.02 -42.37
C ARG A 19 20.29 -11.55 -42.05
N THR A 20 20.00 -10.72 -43.05
CA THR A 20 19.68 -9.31 -42.84
C THR A 20 18.42 -9.14 -41.97
N GLN A 21 17.39 -9.94 -42.21
CA GLN A 21 16.16 -9.92 -41.40
C GLN A 21 16.41 -10.35 -39.95
N ILE A 22 17.18 -11.42 -39.73
CA ILE A 22 17.56 -11.88 -38.38
C ILE A 22 18.29 -10.75 -37.65
N ASN A 23 19.30 -10.16 -38.28
CA ASN A 23 20.07 -9.07 -37.67
C ASN A 23 19.22 -7.85 -37.33
N ALA A 24 18.28 -7.48 -38.21
CA ALA A 24 17.34 -6.40 -37.95
C ALA A 24 16.44 -6.71 -36.74
N LYS A 25 15.92 -7.94 -36.65
CA LYS A 25 15.06 -8.38 -35.54
C LYS A 25 15.81 -8.50 -34.21
N THR A 26 17.06 -8.94 -34.23
CA THR A 26 17.91 -8.95 -33.03
C THR A 26 18.15 -7.52 -32.52
N ASN A 27 18.44 -6.57 -33.42
CA ASN A 27 18.64 -5.18 -33.03
C ASN A 27 17.36 -4.54 -32.48
N GLU A 28 16.22 -4.78 -33.13
CA GLU A 28 14.91 -4.30 -32.66
C GLU A 28 14.57 -4.84 -31.26
N SER A 29 14.84 -6.14 -31.03
CA SER A 29 14.63 -6.78 -29.72
C SER A 29 15.54 -6.18 -28.64
N LEU A 30 16.82 -5.95 -28.95
CA LEU A 30 17.78 -5.33 -28.03
C LEU A 30 17.38 -3.89 -27.66
N GLU A 31 16.94 -3.10 -28.63
CA GLU A 31 16.40 -1.76 -28.34
C GLU A 31 15.15 -1.85 -27.46
N SER A 32 14.33 -2.89 -27.63
CA SER A 32 13.19 -3.13 -26.75
C SER A 32 13.62 -3.45 -25.33
N THR A 33 14.66 -4.26 -25.11
CA THR A 33 15.16 -4.54 -23.75
C THR A 33 15.73 -3.30 -23.08
N ARG A 34 16.42 -2.44 -23.84
CA ARG A 34 16.88 -1.13 -23.33
C ARG A 34 15.72 -0.21 -22.95
N ARG A 35 14.66 -0.15 -23.75
CA ARG A 35 13.44 0.60 -23.39
C ARG A 35 12.77 0.04 -22.14
N MET A 36 12.69 -1.29 -22.02
CA MET A 36 12.14 -1.94 -20.83
C MET A 36 12.90 -1.54 -19.56
N LEU A 37 14.24 -1.51 -19.61
CA LEU A 37 15.05 -1.04 -18.49
C LEU A 37 14.73 0.39 -18.06
N GLY A 38 14.58 1.31 -19.02
CA GLY A 38 14.16 2.68 -18.72
C GLY A 38 12.79 2.73 -18.03
N LEU A 39 11.81 1.99 -18.57
CA LEU A 39 10.46 1.96 -18.02
C LEU A 39 10.39 1.36 -16.61
N VAL A 40 11.12 0.28 -16.33
CA VAL A 40 11.10 -0.33 -14.98
C VAL A 40 11.83 0.54 -13.96
N ALA A 41 12.91 1.23 -14.36
CA ALA A 41 13.61 2.17 -13.49
C ALA A 41 12.72 3.37 -13.13
N GLU A 42 12.04 3.96 -14.12
CA GLU A 42 11.07 5.04 -13.90
C GLU A 42 9.91 4.56 -13.03
N SER A 43 9.38 3.36 -13.28
CA SER A 43 8.31 2.77 -12.47
C SER A 43 8.75 2.56 -11.02
N GLN A 44 10.02 2.21 -10.77
CA GLN A 44 10.53 2.04 -9.42
C GLN A 44 10.60 3.36 -8.66
N GLU A 45 11.02 4.43 -9.33
CA GLU A 45 11.02 5.77 -8.75
C GLU A 45 9.60 6.24 -8.38
N VAL A 46 8.65 6.07 -9.31
CA VAL A 46 7.24 6.37 -9.05
C VAL A 46 6.68 5.53 -7.91
N GLY A 47 7.00 4.24 -7.88
CA GLY A 47 6.61 3.33 -6.79
C GLY A 47 7.15 3.77 -5.43
N THR A 48 8.42 4.18 -5.37
CA THR A 48 9.07 4.68 -4.15
C THR A 48 8.39 5.95 -3.65
N ASN A 49 8.16 6.92 -4.55
CA ASN A 49 7.44 8.15 -4.22
C ASN A 49 6.01 7.86 -3.73
N THR A 50 5.33 6.89 -4.32
CA THR A 50 3.98 6.47 -3.91
C THR A 50 3.99 5.87 -2.50
N MET A 51 4.96 5.03 -2.18
CA MET A 51 5.10 4.44 -0.85
C MET A 51 5.33 5.50 0.23
N ILE A 52 6.16 6.53 -0.06
CA ILE A 52 6.36 7.68 0.84
C ILE A 52 5.04 8.45 1.06
N MET A 53 4.26 8.67 -0.01
CA MET A 53 2.96 9.34 0.11
C MET A 53 1.96 8.53 0.92
N LEU A 54 1.96 7.20 0.78
CA LEU A 54 1.11 6.32 1.56
C LEU A 54 1.50 6.35 3.05
N ASP A 55 2.78 6.37 3.38
CA ASP A 55 3.25 6.51 4.76
C ASP A 55 2.76 7.82 5.41
N ASP A 56 2.96 8.96 4.73
CA ASP A 56 2.49 10.27 5.20
C ASP A 56 0.94 10.31 5.35
N GLN A 57 0.21 9.70 4.43
CA GLN A 57 -1.24 9.55 4.55
C GLN A 57 -1.64 8.71 5.77
N GLY A 58 -0.92 7.63 6.06
CA GLY A 58 -1.15 6.81 7.25
C GLY A 58 -1.00 7.60 8.55
N GLU A 59 0.05 8.41 8.66
CA GLU A 59 0.25 9.27 9.84
C GLU A 59 -0.82 10.37 9.95
N LYS A 60 -1.29 10.92 8.83
CA LYS A 60 -2.43 11.86 8.82
C LYS A 60 -3.71 11.19 9.33
N LEU A 61 -4.04 9.99 8.86
CA LEU A 61 -5.22 9.25 9.31
C LEU A 61 -5.14 8.95 10.81
N LYS A 62 -3.97 8.56 11.32
CA LYS A 62 -3.74 8.35 12.76
C LYS A 62 -3.97 9.62 13.58
N ARG A 63 -3.53 10.78 13.10
CA ARG A 63 -3.81 12.07 13.77
C ARG A 63 -5.30 12.39 13.78
N ILE A 64 -6.01 12.11 12.69
CA ILE A 64 -7.47 12.29 12.61
C ILE A 64 -8.18 11.37 13.60
N GLU A 65 -7.84 10.08 13.62
CA GLU A 65 -8.44 9.09 14.53
C GLU A 65 -8.25 9.51 15.99
N ASN A 66 -7.04 9.92 16.38
CA ASN A 66 -6.76 10.45 17.72
C ASN A 66 -7.53 11.74 18.02
N GLY A 67 -7.70 12.61 17.02
CA GLY A 67 -8.50 13.83 17.15
C GLY A 67 -9.98 13.53 17.43
N LEU A 68 -10.53 12.51 16.77
CA LEU A 68 -11.90 12.05 17.01
C LEU A 68 -12.06 11.44 18.40
N ASP A 69 -11.07 10.69 18.89
CA ASP A 69 -11.09 10.15 20.26
C ASP A 69 -11.10 11.28 21.31
N ASN A 70 -10.35 12.35 21.08
CA ASN A 70 -10.39 13.54 21.94
C ASN A 70 -11.74 14.25 21.90
N ILE A 71 -12.36 14.36 20.72
CA ILE A 71 -13.70 14.94 20.57
C ILE A 71 -14.73 14.11 21.35
N HIS A 72 -14.66 12.77 21.26
CA HIS A 72 -15.57 11.89 22.00
C HIS A 72 -15.41 12.04 23.50
N ALA A 73 -14.18 12.11 24.01
CA ALA A 73 -13.91 12.38 25.43
C ALA A 73 -14.45 13.76 25.85
N GLY A 74 -14.22 14.81 25.04
CA GLY A 74 -14.77 16.14 25.30
C GLY A 74 -16.30 16.17 25.30
N MET A 75 -16.94 15.38 24.46
CA MET A 75 -18.40 15.23 24.44
C MET A 75 -18.92 14.51 25.69
N ASP A 76 -18.19 13.52 26.23
CA ASP A 76 -18.57 12.89 27.51
C ASP A 76 -18.65 13.93 28.63
N ASP A 77 -17.67 14.82 28.70
CA ASP A 77 -17.63 15.89 29.70
C ASP A 77 -18.70 16.96 29.45
N ALA A 78 -18.91 17.36 28.19
CA ALA A 78 -19.97 18.30 27.82
C ALA A 78 -21.36 17.77 28.22
N GLU A 79 -21.64 16.50 27.94
CA GLU A 79 -22.91 15.87 28.31
C GLU A 79 -23.09 15.79 29.84
N ARG A 80 -22.05 15.46 30.59
CA ARG A 80 -22.08 15.47 32.07
C ARG A 80 -22.39 16.87 32.61
N ASN A 81 -21.74 17.88 32.07
CA ASN A 81 -21.94 19.28 32.47
C ASN A 81 -23.36 19.76 32.15
N LEU A 82 -23.89 19.46 30.97
CA LEU A 82 -25.28 19.77 30.61
C LEU A 82 -26.28 19.05 31.52
N ASN A 83 -26.04 17.79 31.85
CA ASN A 83 -26.89 17.05 32.79
C ASN A 83 -26.84 17.64 34.21
N ASN A 84 -25.69 18.14 34.64
CA ASN A 84 -25.54 18.82 35.93
C ASN A 84 -26.26 20.18 35.95
N LEU A 85 -26.17 20.95 34.86
CA LEU A 85 -26.88 22.23 34.71
C LEU A 85 -28.40 22.04 34.67
N GLN A 86 -28.89 20.97 34.01
CA GLN A 86 -30.30 20.59 34.05
C GLN A 86 -30.79 20.33 35.48
N LYS A 87 -29.97 19.69 36.32
CA LYS A 87 -30.30 19.45 37.74
C LYS A 87 -30.24 20.72 38.59
N CYS A 88 -29.40 21.69 38.20
CA CYS A 88 -29.23 22.95 38.91
C CYS A 88 -30.36 23.96 38.62
N CYS A 89 -30.94 23.95 37.42
CA CYS A 89 -31.99 24.89 36.98
C CYS A 89 -33.43 24.34 37.08
N GLY A 90 -33.67 23.37 37.96
CA GLY A 90 -34.99 22.77 38.15
C GLY A 90 -35.36 22.61 39.62
N LEU A 91 -35.60 23.75 40.29
CA LEU A 91 -36.08 23.85 41.67
C LEU A 91 -35.07 23.34 42.73
N CYS A 92 -34.73 24.19 43.69
CA CYS A 92 -33.92 23.86 44.86
C CYS A 92 -34.18 22.44 45.39
N VAL A 93 -33.10 21.73 45.73
CA VAL A 93 -33.02 20.54 46.60
C VAL A 93 -34.38 20.01 47.10
N LEU A 94 -35.01 19.12 46.33
CA LEU A 94 -36.03 18.22 46.90
C LEU A 94 -35.33 16.91 47.35
N PRO A 95 -35.32 16.63 48.66
CA PRO A 95 -34.49 15.60 49.27
C PRO A 95 -35.18 14.24 49.26
N TRP A 96 -35.60 13.71 48.10
CA TRP A 96 -35.94 12.28 48.05
C TRP A 96 -36.00 11.74 46.63
N GLN A 97 -34.88 11.16 46.18
CA GLN A 97 -34.87 9.86 45.48
C GLN A 97 -33.43 9.38 45.44
N ARG A 98 -32.99 8.86 46.59
CA ARG A 98 -31.83 7.98 46.69
C ARG A 98 -32.22 6.62 46.10
N THR A 99 -32.46 6.57 44.80
CA THR A 99 -32.52 5.29 44.07
C THR A 99 -31.10 4.95 43.67
N ARG A 100 -30.67 3.84 44.26
CA ARG A 100 -29.38 3.19 44.06
C ARG A 100 -29.24 2.81 42.58
N TYR A 101 -28.56 3.65 41.79
CA TYR A 101 -27.98 3.18 40.54
C TYR A 101 -26.56 2.72 40.87
N ALA A 102 -26.45 1.40 41.06
CA ALA A 102 -25.18 0.72 41.05
C ALA A 102 -24.52 1.01 39.70
N HIS A 103 -23.48 1.84 39.69
CA HIS A 103 -22.50 1.81 38.62
C HIS A 103 -21.91 0.39 38.62
N ARG A 104 -22.38 -0.46 37.72
CA ARG A 104 -21.52 -1.53 37.21
C ARG A 104 -20.56 -0.84 36.24
N PRO A 105 -19.25 -0.84 36.50
CA PRO A 105 -18.32 -0.49 35.44
C PRO A 105 -18.53 -1.51 34.31
N PHE A 106 -18.66 -1.03 33.09
CA PHE A 106 -18.50 -1.87 31.91
C PHE A 106 -17.02 -2.24 31.86
N THR A 107 -16.68 -3.37 32.49
CA THR A 107 -15.34 -3.96 32.35
C THR A 107 -15.31 -4.65 31.00
N ASN A 108 -14.57 -4.07 30.06
CA ASN A 108 -14.09 -4.83 28.91
C ASN A 108 -13.18 -5.91 29.47
N SER A 109 -13.64 -7.16 29.52
CA SER A 109 -12.73 -8.30 29.67
C SER A 109 -11.98 -8.44 28.35
N SER A 110 -10.94 -7.63 28.19
CA SER A 110 -9.91 -7.90 27.20
C SER A 110 -9.18 -9.14 27.67
N THR A 111 -9.46 -10.25 26.99
CA THR A 111 -8.66 -11.47 27.03
C THR A 111 -7.22 -11.08 26.75
N THR A 112 -6.35 -11.34 27.72
CA THR A 112 -4.90 -11.30 27.55
C THR A 112 -4.50 -12.33 26.50
N ILE A 113 -4.22 -11.87 25.28
CA ILE A 113 -3.35 -12.59 24.37
C ILE A 113 -1.97 -11.95 24.56
N SER A 114 -1.15 -12.64 25.36
CA SER A 114 0.29 -12.45 25.35
C SER A 114 0.80 -12.80 23.95
N GLY A 115 1.09 -11.78 23.16
CA GLY A 115 1.80 -11.87 21.89
C GLY A 115 3.10 -11.11 22.03
N GLU A 116 4.19 -11.75 21.66
CA GLU A 116 5.54 -11.39 22.05
C GLU A 116 6.04 -10.11 21.36
N ASN A 117 6.76 -9.29 22.13
CA ASN A 117 7.47 -8.13 21.60
C ASN A 117 8.74 -8.62 20.89
N SER A 118 8.72 -8.69 19.56
CA SER A 118 9.94 -8.73 18.76
C SER A 118 10.11 -7.40 18.01
N SER A 119 11.04 -6.60 18.53
CA SER A 119 11.60 -5.41 17.90
C SER A 119 12.10 -5.69 16.48
N PRO A 120 11.71 -4.92 15.44
CA PRO A 120 12.41 -4.97 14.17
C PRO A 120 13.63 -4.06 14.28
N THR A 121 14.76 -4.62 14.69
CA THR A 121 16.05 -3.99 14.44
C THR A 121 16.28 -3.95 12.92
N ILE A 122 16.50 -2.75 12.39
CA ILE A 122 16.95 -2.48 11.03
C ILE A 122 18.17 -3.36 10.75
N ALA A 123 17.98 -4.39 9.95
CA ALA A 123 19.04 -5.27 9.49
C ALA A 123 19.32 -4.95 8.02
N GLU A 124 20.58 -4.63 7.75
CA GLU A 124 21.15 -4.46 6.41
C GLU A 124 20.74 -5.61 5.47
N PRO A 125 20.52 -5.35 4.18
CA PRO A 125 20.10 -6.39 3.24
C PRO A 125 21.29 -7.32 2.95
N LYS A 126 21.36 -8.44 3.67
CA LYS A 126 22.20 -9.58 3.29
C LYS A 126 21.38 -10.52 2.41
N LEU A 127 21.74 -10.58 1.13
CA LEU A 127 21.25 -11.58 0.18
C LEU A 127 21.36 -12.99 0.79
N ARG A 128 20.24 -13.72 0.81
CA ARG A 128 20.24 -15.16 1.02
C ARG A 128 20.02 -15.83 -0.33
N MET A 129 21.10 -16.22 -1.00
CA MET A 129 21.00 -17.23 -2.06
C MET A 129 20.68 -18.56 -1.39
N ALA A 130 19.43 -19.00 -1.51
CA ALA A 130 19.10 -20.40 -1.30
C ALA A 130 19.78 -21.19 -2.42
N GLY A 131 20.61 -22.16 -2.02
CA GLY A 131 21.21 -23.10 -2.94
C GLY A 131 20.12 -23.95 -3.59
N GLU A 132 20.11 -23.94 -4.92
CA GLU A 132 19.51 -24.99 -5.71
C GLU A 132 20.55 -25.37 -6.76
N GLU A 133 21.09 -26.57 -6.58
CA GLU A 133 22.10 -27.16 -7.45
C GLU A 133 21.53 -27.39 -8.85
N GLY A 134 22.30 -27.00 -9.87
CA GLY A 134 22.37 -27.76 -11.12
C GLY A 134 21.20 -27.59 -12.09
N MET A 135 20.97 -26.37 -12.58
CA MET A 135 20.42 -26.19 -13.92
C MET A 135 21.29 -25.14 -14.62
N PRO A 136 21.89 -25.39 -15.80
CA PRO A 136 22.53 -24.32 -16.54
C PRO A 136 21.44 -23.28 -16.78
N SER A 137 21.61 -22.10 -16.20
CA SER A 137 20.71 -20.96 -16.40
C SER A 137 20.58 -20.77 -17.90
N LYS A 138 19.52 -21.33 -18.49
CA LYS A 138 19.18 -21.08 -19.87
C LYS A 138 18.75 -19.63 -19.85
N GLY A 139 19.57 -18.77 -20.44
CA GLY A 139 19.29 -17.35 -20.58
C GLY A 139 17.84 -17.10 -20.96
N TYR A 140 17.33 -15.92 -20.59
CA TYR A 140 16.00 -15.45 -20.95
C TYR A 140 15.77 -15.46 -22.47
N ILE A 141 16.84 -15.51 -23.27
CA ILE A 141 16.77 -15.63 -24.73
C ILE A 141 17.35 -16.95 -25.26
N THR A 142 16.82 -17.36 -26.42
CA THR A 142 17.45 -18.41 -27.24
C THR A 142 18.45 -17.75 -28.19
N ARG A 143 19.72 -18.17 -28.12
CA ARG A 143 20.80 -17.61 -28.93
C ARG A 143 20.73 -18.15 -30.37
N ILE A 144 20.72 -17.26 -31.36
CA ILE A 144 20.63 -17.57 -32.79
C ILE A 144 21.92 -17.15 -33.49
N THR A 145 22.35 -15.89 -33.29
CA THR A 145 23.59 -15.36 -33.86
C THR A 145 24.80 -15.60 -32.96
N ASN A 146 24.57 -15.81 -31.66
CA ASN A 146 25.59 -15.99 -30.63
C ASN A 146 26.64 -14.88 -30.66
N ASP A 147 26.15 -13.64 -30.77
CA ASP A 147 26.93 -12.41 -30.80
C ASP A 147 26.69 -11.57 -29.54
N ASP A 148 27.54 -10.57 -29.33
CA ASP A 148 27.53 -9.70 -28.13
C ASP A 148 26.17 -9.01 -27.90
N ARG A 149 25.37 -8.83 -28.96
CA ARG A 149 24.02 -8.24 -28.85
C ARG A 149 23.05 -9.16 -28.12
N GLU A 150 23.12 -10.46 -28.37
CA GLU A 150 22.32 -11.46 -27.67
C GLU A 150 22.79 -11.55 -26.20
N ASP A 151 24.09 -11.48 -25.93
CA ASP A 151 24.60 -11.41 -24.55
C ASP A 151 24.05 -10.19 -23.79
N GLU A 152 24.13 -9.00 -24.39
CA GLU A 152 23.58 -7.78 -23.77
C GLU A 152 22.06 -7.88 -23.58
N MET A 153 21.34 -8.50 -24.51
CA MET A 153 19.89 -8.67 -24.41
C MET A 153 19.53 -9.59 -23.24
N ASP A 154 20.29 -10.66 -23.01
CA ASP A 154 20.10 -11.59 -21.89
C ASP A 154 20.36 -10.90 -20.55
N ASP A 155 21.47 -10.14 -20.45
CA ASP A 155 21.83 -9.35 -19.27
C ASP A 155 20.75 -8.30 -18.95
N ASN A 156 20.27 -7.59 -19.98
CA ASN A 156 19.20 -6.60 -19.84
C ASN A 156 17.92 -7.25 -19.30
N LEU A 157 17.53 -8.43 -19.80
CA LEU A 157 16.33 -9.13 -19.34
C LEU A 157 16.48 -9.67 -17.91
N GLN A 158 17.68 -10.12 -17.53
CA GLN A 158 17.95 -10.50 -16.14
C GLN A 158 17.79 -9.30 -15.19
N LEU A 159 18.31 -8.15 -15.58
CA LEU A 159 18.18 -6.91 -14.81
C LEU A 159 16.72 -6.46 -14.74
N VAL A 160 15.98 -6.50 -15.85
CA VAL A 160 14.52 -6.27 -15.87
C VAL A 160 13.80 -7.20 -14.90
N GLY A 161 14.17 -8.49 -14.86
CA GLY A 161 13.59 -9.47 -13.94
C GLY A 161 13.81 -9.09 -12.48
N SER A 162 15.00 -8.60 -12.12
CA SER A 162 15.30 -8.09 -10.78
C SER A 162 14.45 -6.86 -10.43
N TYR A 163 14.38 -5.87 -11.33
CA TYR A 163 13.55 -4.68 -11.15
C TYR A 163 12.06 -5.03 -11.00
N LEU A 164 11.56 -5.97 -11.80
CA LEU A 164 10.19 -6.44 -11.72
C LEU A 164 9.92 -7.16 -10.38
N GLY A 165 10.89 -7.91 -9.86
CA GLY A 165 10.83 -8.49 -8.52
C GLY A 165 10.67 -7.43 -7.43
N ASN A 166 11.44 -6.33 -7.51
CA ASN A 166 11.32 -5.21 -6.58
C ASN A 166 9.98 -4.49 -6.72
N LEU A 167 9.53 -4.23 -7.95
CA LEU A 167 8.23 -3.64 -8.25
C LEU A 167 7.08 -4.49 -7.68
N LYS A 168 7.18 -5.81 -7.78
CA LYS A 168 6.21 -6.74 -7.18
C LYS A 168 6.15 -6.60 -5.66
N ASN A 169 7.30 -6.56 -4.98
CA ASN A 169 7.33 -6.41 -3.52
C ASN A 169 6.71 -5.07 -3.10
N MET A 170 7.08 -3.96 -3.77
CA MET A 170 6.44 -2.66 -3.51
C MET A 170 4.93 -2.70 -3.76
N ALA A 171 4.47 -3.38 -4.80
CA ALA A 171 3.03 -3.52 -5.08
C ALA A 171 2.28 -4.27 -3.97
N LEU A 172 2.90 -5.30 -3.39
CA LEU A 172 2.34 -6.03 -2.25
C LEU A 172 2.30 -5.13 -1.00
N ASP A 173 3.41 -4.47 -0.67
CA ASP A 173 3.49 -3.57 0.50
C ASP A 173 2.50 -2.39 0.41
N MET A 174 2.36 -1.80 -0.79
CA MET A 174 1.37 -0.77 -1.06
C MET A 174 -0.05 -1.32 -0.90
N GLY A 175 -0.32 -2.53 -1.39
CA GLY A 175 -1.62 -3.20 -1.24
C GLY A 175 -2.02 -3.37 0.22
N ASP A 176 -1.11 -3.93 1.03
CA ASP A 176 -1.34 -4.14 2.46
C ASP A 176 -1.52 -2.81 3.21
N THR A 177 -0.72 -1.79 2.87
CA THR A 177 -0.83 -0.45 3.45
C THR A 177 -2.19 0.18 3.15
N ILE A 178 -2.64 0.10 1.88
CA ILE A 178 -3.95 0.63 1.46
C ILE A 178 -5.07 -0.12 2.18
N GLU A 179 -5.03 -1.44 2.29
CA GLU A 179 -6.06 -2.21 3.00
C GLU A 179 -6.16 -1.79 4.48
N ASN A 180 -5.02 -1.62 5.15
CA ASN A 180 -4.98 -1.18 6.54
C ASN A 180 -5.52 0.25 6.72
N GLN A 181 -5.15 1.15 5.80
CA GLN A 181 -5.64 2.53 5.79
C GLN A 181 -7.15 2.61 5.49
N ASN A 182 -7.67 1.77 4.60
CA ASN A 182 -9.12 1.67 4.35
C ASN A 182 -9.88 1.24 5.60
N LYS A 183 -9.40 0.21 6.32
CA LYS A 183 -9.98 -0.19 7.61
C LYS A 183 -9.92 0.94 8.65
N GLN A 184 -8.90 1.78 8.60
CA GLN A 184 -8.81 2.95 9.47
C GLN A 184 -9.81 4.03 9.09
N LEU A 185 -10.01 4.28 7.79
CA LEU A 185 -11.02 5.20 7.29
C LEU A 185 -12.43 4.78 7.72
N ASP A 186 -12.75 3.48 7.68
CA ASP A 186 -14.05 2.98 8.16
C ASP A 186 -14.26 3.31 9.65
N ARG A 187 -13.25 3.07 10.50
CA ARG A 187 -13.33 3.42 11.93
C ARG A 187 -13.46 4.93 12.14
N ILE A 188 -12.75 5.73 11.35
CA ILE A 188 -12.83 7.19 11.38
C ILE A 188 -14.24 7.65 10.99
N ALA A 189 -14.83 7.05 9.95
CA ALA A 189 -16.19 7.36 9.53
C ALA A 189 -17.20 7.05 10.64
N ASP A 190 -17.16 5.84 11.21
CA ASP A 190 -18.02 5.44 12.33
C ASP A 190 -17.87 6.38 13.54
N LYS A 191 -16.64 6.71 13.92
CA LYS A 191 -16.37 7.67 15.01
C LYS A 191 -16.89 9.06 14.69
N THR A 192 -16.77 9.49 13.44
CA THR A 192 -17.25 10.80 12.99
C THR A 192 -18.76 10.88 13.08
N ASP A 193 -19.48 9.87 12.58
CA ASP A 193 -20.94 9.81 12.62
C ASP A 193 -21.48 9.82 14.06
N VAL A 194 -20.88 9.02 14.94
CA VAL A 194 -21.22 9.03 16.38
C VAL A 194 -20.93 10.39 16.99
N GLY A 195 -19.77 10.99 16.68
CA GLY A 195 -19.39 12.32 17.16
C GLY A 195 -20.40 13.39 16.76
N GLN A 196 -20.83 13.38 15.50
CA GLN A 196 -21.80 14.32 14.96
C GLN A 196 -23.15 14.22 15.69
N ILE A 197 -23.68 13.00 15.85
CA ILE A 197 -24.94 12.77 16.58
C ILE A 197 -24.86 13.29 18.03
N ARG A 198 -23.73 13.05 18.70
CA ARG A 198 -23.52 13.49 20.10
C ARG A 198 -23.45 15.00 20.21
N ILE A 199 -22.70 15.66 19.31
CA ILE A 199 -22.59 17.12 19.25
C ILE A 199 -23.97 17.74 19.02
N ASP A 200 -24.74 17.25 18.06
CA ASP A 200 -26.07 17.77 17.76
C ASP A 200 -27.03 17.58 18.95
N GLY A 201 -26.97 16.42 19.60
CA GLY A 201 -27.74 16.14 20.82
C GLY A 201 -27.38 17.07 21.98
N ALA A 202 -26.08 17.28 22.22
CA ALA A 202 -25.59 18.20 23.26
C ALA A 202 -25.99 19.65 22.96
N ASN A 203 -25.86 20.09 21.70
CA ASN A 203 -26.26 21.43 21.28
C ASN A 203 -27.77 21.66 21.47
N LYS A 204 -28.61 20.69 21.09
CA LYS A 204 -30.06 20.76 21.32
C LYS A 204 -30.40 20.86 22.80
N LYS A 205 -29.77 20.04 23.66
CA LYS A 205 -29.96 20.11 25.12
C LYS A 205 -29.54 21.47 25.69
N ALA A 206 -28.41 22.01 25.24
CA ALA A 206 -27.95 23.33 25.67
C ALA A 206 -28.96 24.44 25.28
N GLN A 207 -29.49 24.40 24.05
CA GLN A 207 -30.52 25.34 23.60
C GLN A 207 -31.82 25.22 24.42
N ASP A 208 -32.25 24.00 24.73
CA ASP A 208 -33.44 23.77 25.56
C ASP A 208 -33.25 24.28 27.00
N LEU A 209 -32.04 24.14 27.57
CA LEU A 209 -31.71 24.71 28.89
C LEU A 209 -31.77 26.24 28.86
N ILE A 210 -31.22 26.88 27.83
CA ILE A 210 -31.27 28.34 27.69
C ILE A 210 -32.71 28.84 27.52
N ARG A 211 -33.57 28.09 26.80
CA ARG A 211 -34.99 28.45 26.64
C ARG A 211 -35.81 28.26 27.92
N ARG A 212 -35.35 27.41 28.85
CA ARG A 212 -36.05 27.09 30.11
C ARG A 212 -35.49 27.83 31.33
N ALA A 213 -34.28 28.38 31.24
CA ALA A 213 -33.67 29.27 32.23
C ALA A 213 -34.30 30.67 32.15
#